data_AF-A0A524DHE1-F1
#
_entry.id   AF-A0A524DHE1-F1
#
_cell.length_a   1.000
_cell.length_b   1.000
_cell.length_c   1.000
_cell.angle_alpha   90.00
_cell.angle_beta   90.00
_cell.angle_gamma   90.00
#
_symmetry.space_group_name_H-M   'P 1'
#
loop_
_entity.id
_entity.type
_entity.pdbx_description
1 polymer ?
#
loop_
_entity_poly.entity_id
_entity_poly.type
_entity_poly.pdbx_seq_one_letter_code
_entity_poly.pdbx_strand_id
1 'polypeptide(L)'
;MKKKDLRRLLFFVVLVYSIAIIVSIVIFFAIPDLTDEFLSLIPFIVAIPAALLTRGFQKRASYISSLRGIWPKLAETGRKAIEYAEIENPTEDQYREIVLAISVSIDHLRMLFKNVGGYYPVESLKSIYEEFDKIRDIKKFKNPELARDKISTLWHQARDAILEEFDRVIPTQYIAPEFEQN
;
A
#
# COMPACT_ATOMS: atom_id res chain seq x y z
N MET A 1 -1.09 -7.96 -4.87
CA MET A 1 -0.26 -9.08 -4.36
C MET A 1 0.58 -8.54 -3.22
N LYS A 2 0.53 -9.16 -2.02
CA LYS A 2 1.23 -8.63 -0.85
C LYS A 2 2.75 -8.83 -1.02
N LYS A 3 3.57 -8.01 -0.35
CA LYS A 3 5.03 -8.18 -0.28
C LYS A 3 5.42 -9.62 0.12
N LYS A 4 4.67 -10.20 1.08
CA LYS A 4 4.86 -11.58 1.56
C LYS A 4 4.61 -12.62 0.46
N ASP A 5 3.63 -12.40 -0.42
CA ASP A 5 3.30 -13.32 -1.50
C ASP A 5 4.41 -13.33 -2.57
N LEU A 6 4.96 -12.15 -2.91
CA LEU A 6 6.09 -12.04 -3.84
C LEU A 6 7.33 -12.76 -3.29
N ARG A 7 7.61 -12.61 -1.99
CA ARG A 7 8.74 -13.28 -1.34
C ARG A 7 8.58 -14.80 -1.36
N ARG A 8 7.37 -15.31 -1.11
CA ARG A 8 7.07 -16.75 -1.21
C ARG A 8 7.24 -17.27 -2.64
N LEU A 9 6.77 -16.51 -3.63
CA LEU A 9 6.94 -16.86 -5.04
C LEU A 9 8.41 -16.90 -5.44
N LEU A 10 9.21 -15.91 -5.00
CA LEU A 10 10.64 -15.88 -5.25
C LEU A 10 11.34 -17.09 -4.62
N PHE A 11 11.01 -17.41 -3.36
CA PHE A 11 11.55 -18.60 -2.70
C PHE A 11 11.15 -19.90 -3.42
N PHE A 12 9.92 -20.01 -3.90
CA PHE A 12 9.47 -21.14 -4.70
C PHE A 12 10.28 -21.29 -6.00
N VAL A 13 10.52 -20.20 -6.73
CA VAL A 13 11.33 -20.21 -7.95
C VAL A 13 12.76 -20.64 -7.66
N VAL A 14 13.36 -20.10 -6.59
CA VAL A 14 14.71 -20.50 -6.14
C VAL A 14 14.73 -22.00 -5.81
N LEU A 15 13.73 -22.50 -5.09
CA LEU A 15 13.63 -23.92 -4.75
C LEU A 15 13.53 -24.82 -6.00
N VAL A 16 12.70 -24.45 -6.98
CA VAL A 16 12.57 -25.21 -8.24
C VAL A 16 13.91 -25.26 -8.97
N TYR A 17 14.63 -24.15 -9.06
CA TYR A 17 15.95 -24.11 -9.70
C TYR A 17 17.00 -24.88 -8.91
N SER A 18 16.99 -24.81 -7.58
CA SER A 18 17.90 -25.61 -6.74
C SER A 18 17.67 -27.11 -6.93
N ILE A 19 16.41 -27.56 -6.95
CA ILE A 19 16.07 -28.97 -7.21
C ILE A 19 16.50 -29.37 -8.62
N ALA A 20 16.23 -28.55 -9.63
CA ALA A 20 16.62 -28.83 -11.01
C ALA A 20 18.14 -29.00 -11.15
N ILE A 21 18.93 -28.13 -10.51
CA ILE A 21 20.40 -28.23 -10.50
C ILE A 21 20.86 -29.52 -9.83
N ILE A 22 20.29 -29.86 -8.66
CA ILE A 22 20.64 -31.11 -7.96
C ILE A 22 20.31 -32.32 -8.82
N VAL A 23 19.12 -32.36 -9.43
CA VAL A 23 18.71 -33.43 -10.34
C VAL A 23 19.63 -33.52 -11.55
N SER A 24 20.02 -32.38 -12.15
CA SER A 24 21.00 -32.38 -13.25
C SER A 24 22.32 -33.01 -12.84
N ILE A 25 22.85 -32.67 -11.67
CA ILE A 25 24.12 -33.23 -11.16
C ILE A 25 23.96 -34.75 -10.95
N VAL A 26 22.86 -35.19 -10.34
CA VAL A 26 22.61 -36.62 -10.08
C VAL A 26 22.49 -37.39 -11.39
N ILE A 27 21.72 -36.90 -12.38
CA ILE A 27 21.58 -37.56 -13.68
C ILE A 27 22.92 -37.65 -14.39
N PHE A 28 23.69 -36.56 -14.40
CA PHE A 28 25.00 -36.50 -15.05
C PHE A 28 26.00 -37.54 -14.51
N PHE A 29 25.99 -37.82 -13.20
CA PHE A 29 26.91 -38.78 -12.59
C PHE A 29 26.35 -40.21 -12.49
N ALA A 30 25.03 -40.38 -12.31
CA ALA A 30 24.44 -41.68 -12.01
C ALA A 30 23.80 -42.36 -13.24
N ILE A 31 23.26 -41.59 -14.19
CA ILE A 31 22.53 -42.12 -15.34
C ILE A 31 22.83 -41.25 -16.60
N PRO A 32 24.04 -41.37 -17.18
CA PRO A 32 24.47 -40.53 -18.30
C PRO A 32 23.53 -40.60 -19.51
N ASP A 33 22.92 -41.76 -19.77
CA ASP A 33 22.03 -42.00 -20.90
C ASP A 33 20.78 -41.10 -20.89
N LEU A 34 20.32 -40.65 -19.71
CA LEU A 34 19.15 -39.78 -19.56
C LEU A 34 19.47 -38.27 -19.70
N THR A 35 20.74 -37.93 -19.92
CA THR A 35 21.19 -36.52 -19.89
C THR A 35 20.54 -35.71 -20.99
N ASP A 36 20.53 -36.20 -22.23
CA ASP A 36 19.99 -35.46 -23.38
C ASP A 36 18.47 -35.23 -23.26
N GLU A 37 17.74 -36.23 -22.76
CA GLU A 37 16.30 -36.08 -22.50
C GLU A 37 16.03 -35.07 -21.39
N PHE A 38 16.82 -35.07 -20.32
CA PHE A 38 16.70 -34.06 -19.27
C PHE A 38 17.04 -32.65 -19.77
N LEU A 39 18.11 -32.51 -20.58
CA LEU A 39 18.50 -31.23 -21.19
C LEU A 39 17.36 -30.65 -22.05
N SER A 40 16.59 -31.50 -22.72
CA SER A 40 15.40 -31.07 -23.50
C SER A 40 14.30 -30.44 -22.65
N LEU A 41 14.24 -30.74 -21.35
CA LEU A 41 13.27 -30.20 -20.40
C LEU A 41 13.70 -28.87 -19.76
N ILE A 42 14.99 -28.51 -19.81
CA ILE A 42 15.53 -27.28 -19.22
C ILE A 42 14.76 -26.02 -19.66
N PRO A 43 14.41 -25.83 -20.95
CA PRO A 43 13.64 -24.66 -21.36
C PRO A 43 12.32 -24.52 -20.60
N PHE A 44 11.62 -25.61 -20.30
CA PHE A 44 10.37 -25.59 -19.54
C PHE A 44 10.62 -25.33 -18.05
N ILE A 45 11.65 -25.95 -17.49
CA ILE A 45 12.07 -25.74 -16.09
C ILE A 45 12.41 -24.28 -15.84
N VAL A 46 13.00 -23.58 -16.81
CA VAL A 46 13.32 -22.15 -16.71
C VAL A 46 12.11 -21.27 -17.04
N ALA A 47 11.40 -21.55 -18.14
CA ALA A 47 10.35 -20.67 -18.63
C ALA A 47 9.15 -20.57 -17.69
N ILE A 48 8.70 -21.68 -17.10
CA ILE A 48 7.49 -21.68 -16.26
C ILE A 48 7.69 -20.84 -14.98
N PRO A 49 8.73 -21.07 -14.15
CA PRO A 49 8.98 -20.25 -12.98
C PRO A 49 9.27 -18.78 -13.32
N ALA A 50 10.01 -18.52 -14.40
CA ALA A 50 10.28 -17.15 -14.87
C ALA A 50 8.99 -16.41 -15.25
N ALA A 51 8.06 -17.06 -15.95
CA ALA A 51 6.77 -16.48 -16.31
C ALA A 51 5.91 -16.18 -15.07
N LEU A 52 5.87 -17.10 -14.10
CA LEU A 52 5.16 -16.90 -12.84
C LEU A 52 5.75 -15.71 -12.06
N LEU A 53 7.08 -15.65 -11.96
CA LEU A 53 7.79 -14.57 -11.28
C LEU A 53 7.51 -13.21 -11.95
N THR A 54 7.56 -13.17 -13.28
CA THR A 54 7.28 -11.97 -14.10
C THR A 54 5.85 -11.49 -13.85
N ARG A 55 4.86 -12.39 -13.90
CA ARG A 55 3.47 -12.07 -13.58
C ARG A 55 3.32 -11.53 -12.15
N GLY A 56 4.07 -12.08 -11.20
CA GLY A 56 4.12 -11.61 -9.83
C GLY A 56 4.61 -10.16 -9.71
N PHE A 57 5.76 -9.87 -10.33
CA PHE A 57 6.32 -8.51 -10.36
C PHE A 57 5.40 -7.52 -11.08
N GLN A 58 4.82 -7.91 -12.22
CA GLN A 58 3.86 -7.07 -12.95
C GLN A 58 2.65 -6.69 -12.09
N LYS A 59 2.05 -7.67 -11.38
CA LYS A 59 0.94 -7.40 -10.45
C LYS A 59 1.35 -6.45 -9.32
N ARG A 60 2.56 -6.58 -8.78
CA ARG A 60 3.06 -5.70 -7.71
C ARG A 60 3.32 -4.28 -8.24
N ALA A 61 3.96 -4.16 -9.40
CA ALA A 61 4.24 -2.88 -10.04
C ALA A 61 2.94 -2.13 -10.37
N SER A 62 1.96 -2.82 -10.95
CA SER A 62 0.63 -2.26 -11.22
C SER A 62 -0.05 -1.78 -9.94
N TYR A 63 -0.05 -2.59 -8.87
CA TYR A 63 -0.60 -2.19 -7.58
C TYR A 63 0.07 -0.92 -7.01
N ILE A 64 1.41 -0.87 -6.98
CA ILE A 64 2.14 0.29 -6.48
C ILE A 64 1.86 1.52 -7.34
N SER A 65 1.78 1.35 -8.66
CA SER A 65 1.43 2.44 -9.58
C SER A 65 0.05 3.02 -9.28
N SER A 66 -0.97 2.16 -9.12
CA SER A 66 -2.32 2.59 -8.74
C SER A 66 -2.34 3.29 -7.38
N LEU A 67 -1.61 2.79 -6.39
CA LEU A 67 -1.51 3.42 -5.08
C LEU A 67 -0.84 4.80 -5.16
N ARG A 68 0.23 4.94 -5.97
CA ARG A 68 0.88 6.24 -6.23
C ARG A 68 -0.08 7.21 -6.93
N GLY A 69 -0.92 6.72 -7.83
CA GLY A 69 -1.89 7.55 -8.55
C GLY A 69 -2.93 8.20 -7.63
N ILE A 70 -3.40 7.49 -6.60
CA ILE A 70 -4.40 8.02 -5.67
C ILE A 70 -3.80 8.78 -4.48
N TRP A 71 -2.52 8.53 -4.16
CA TRP A 71 -1.87 9.05 -2.95
C TRP A 71 -1.93 10.59 -2.80
N PRO A 72 -1.65 11.41 -3.83
CA PRO A 72 -1.74 12.86 -3.70
C PRO A 72 -3.12 13.32 -3.26
N LYS A 73 -4.19 12.70 -3.81
CA LYS A 73 -5.57 13.05 -3.45
C LYS A 73 -5.91 12.66 -2.02
N LEU A 74 -5.44 11.49 -1.56
CA LEU A 74 -5.59 11.07 -0.16
C LEU A 74 -4.89 12.05 0.79
N ALA A 75 -3.66 12.43 0.45
CA ALA A 75 -2.87 13.37 1.24
C ALA A 75 -3.51 14.76 1.31
N GLU A 76 -4.01 15.26 0.17
CA GLU A 76 -4.78 16.50 0.10
C GLU A 76 -6.04 16.42 0.97
N THR A 77 -6.84 15.36 0.84
CA THR A 77 -8.06 15.16 1.64
C THR A 77 -7.76 15.15 3.13
N GLY A 78 -6.75 14.40 3.56
CA GLY A 78 -6.35 14.34 4.97
C GLY A 78 -5.92 15.71 5.52
N ARG A 79 -5.16 16.47 4.72
CA ARG A 79 -4.75 17.84 5.09
C ARG A 79 -5.94 18.79 5.17
N LYS A 80 -6.79 18.81 4.13
CA LYS A 80 -8.01 19.64 4.11
C LYS A 80 -8.96 19.32 5.27
N ALA A 81 -9.03 18.05 5.69
CA ALA A 81 -9.85 17.65 6.83
C ALA A 81 -9.35 18.27 8.15
N ILE A 82 -8.02 18.36 8.32
CA ILE A 82 -7.40 19.02 9.48
C ILE A 82 -7.63 20.53 9.40
N GLU A 83 -7.38 21.15 8.24
CA GLU A 83 -7.55 22.59 8.01
C GLU A 83 -9.00 23.05 8.21
N TYR A 84 -9.98 22.22 7.83
CA TYR A 84 -11.39 22.53 8.02
C TYR A 84 -11.73 22.81 9.49
N ALA A 85 -11.06 22.13 10.43
CA ALA A 85 -11.29 22.36 11.86
C ALA A 85 -10.87 23.78 12.30
N GLU A 86 -10.00 24.47 11.56
CA GLU A 86 -9.53 25.83 11.88
C GLU A 86 -10.42 26.93 11.29
N ILE A 87 -11.37 26.58 10.41
CA ILE A 87 -12.24 27.56 9.79
C ILE A 87 -13.25 28.09 10.83
N GLU A 88 -13.17 29.38 11.13
CA GLU A 88 -14.06 30.00 12.13
C GLU A 88 -15.54 29.98 11.71
N ASN A 89 -15.82 30.24 10.42
CA ASN A 89 -17.16 30.33 9.87
C ASN A 89 -17.27 29.48 8.59
N PRO A 90 -17.33 28.14 8.74
CA PRO A 90 -17.35 27.24 7.60
C PRO A 90 -18.67 27.35 6.84
N THR A 91 -18.58 27.33 5.51
CA THR A 91 -19.76 27.32 4.63
C THR A 91 -20.26 25.89 4.42
N GLU A 92 -21.51 25.77 3.99
CA GLU A 92 -22.08 24.48 3.63
C GLU A 92 -21.36 23.83 2.44
N ASP A 93 -20.91 24.63 1.47
CA ASP A 93 -20.16 24.13 0.33
C ASP A 93 -18.80 23.57 0.76
N GLN A 94 -18.10 24.25 1.67
CA GLN A 94 -16.85 23.75 2.25
C GLN A 94 -17.05 22.42 2.98
N TYR A 95 -18.15 22.30 3.75
CA TYR A 95 -18.50 21.05 4.43
C TYR A 95 -18.76 19.91 3.43
N ARG A 96 -19.55 20.17 2.39
CA ARG A 96 -19.89 19.18 1.37
C ARG A 96 -18.65 18.76 0.59
N GLU A 97 -17.78 19.69 0.24
CA GLU A 97 -16.51 19.39 -0.44
C GLU A 97 -15.66 18.42 0.38
N ILE A 98 -15.45 18.70 1.67
CA ILE A 98 -14.57 17.85 2.48
C ILE A 98 -15.18 16.47 2.75
N VAL A 99 -16.48 16.39 3.04
CA VAL A 99 -17.17 15.10 3.24
C VAL A 99 -17.15 14.26 1.97
N LEU A 100 -17.37 14.87 0.81
CA LEU A 100 -17.25 14.20 -0.48
C LEU A 100 -15.81 13.71 -0.71
N ALA A 101 -14.82 14.55 -0.46
CA ALA A 101 -13.41 14.21 -0.63
C ALA A 101 -12.99 13.02 0.26
N ILE A 102 -13.45 13.00 1.52
CA ILE A 102 -13.23 11.87 2.45
C ILE A 102 -13.91 10.60 1.91
N SER A 103 -15.17 10.70 1.48
CA SER A 103 -15.94 9.56 0.97
C SER A 103 -15.29 8.93 -0.27
N VAL A 104 -14.92 9.77 -1.24
CA VAL A 104 -14.19 9.35 -2.45
C VAL A 104 -12.84 8.72 -2.09
N SER A 105 -12.14 9.27 -1.10
CA SER A 105 -10.86 8.72 -0.61
C SER A 105 -11.04 7.32 0.00
N ILE A 106 -12.11 7.11 0.77
CA ILE A 106 -12.47 5.80 1.32
C ILE A 106 -12.73 4.81 0.18
N ASP A 107 -13.52 5.19 -0.82
CA ASP A 107 -13.87 4.30 -1.93
C ASP A 107 -12.67 3.98 -2.83
N HIS A 108 -11.79 4.95 -3.08
CA HIS A 108 -10.52 4.69 -3.78
C HIS A 108 -9.68 3.63 -3.08
N LEU A 109 -9.55 3.73 -1.77
CA LEU A 109 -8.83 2.75 -0.99
C LEU A 109 -9.58 1.38 -0.98
N ARG A 110 -10.92 1.35 -0.99
CA ARG A 110 -11.72 0.11 -1.07
C ARG A 110 -11.55 -0.63 -2.38
N MET A 111 -11.31 0.10 -3.48
CA MET A 111 -10.99 -0.51 -4.76
C MET A 111 -9.61 -1.20 -4.75
N LEU A 112 -8.66 -0.70 -3.95
CA LEU A 112 -7.30 -1.26 -3.88
C LEU A 112 -7.14 -2.33 -2.80
N PHE A 113 -7.86 -2.20 -1.69
CA PHE A 113 -7.68 -3.00 -0.50
C PHE A 113 -8.88 -3.90 -0.20
N LYS A 114 -8.61 -5.19 0.03
CA LYS A 114 -9.63 -6.13 0.53
C LYS A 114 -9.78 -6.00 2.04
N ASN A 115 -11.00 -6.19 2.54
CA ASN A 115 -11.28 -6.27 3.97
C ASN A 115 -10.48 -7.40 4.64
N VAL A 116 -10.08 -7.18 5.90
CA VAL A 116 -9.35 -8.14 6.73
C VAL A 116 -10.24 -8.48 7.94
N GLY A 117 -10.71 -9.72 8.02
CA GLY A 117 -11.59 -10.15 9.11
C GLY A 117 -12.92 -9.39 9.17
N GLY A 118 -13.41 -8.88 8.03
CA GLY A 118 -14.60 -8.02 7.94
C GLY A 118 -14.32 -6.53 8.16
N TYR A 119 -13.14 -6.17 8.66
CA TYR A 119 -12.74 -4.78 8.90
C TYR A 119 -12.05 -4.16 7.70
N TYR A 120 -12.18 -2.85 7.58
CA TYR A 120 -11.52 -2.11 6.52
C TYR A 120 -10.05 -1.86 6.87
N PRO A 121 -9.10 -2.00 5.92
CA PRO A 121 -7.66 -1.92 6.26
C PRO A 121 -7.21 -0.54 6.73
N VAL A 122 -7.95 0.52 6.39
CA VAL A 122 -7.67 1.89 6.82
C VAL A 122 -8.92 2.49 7.48
N GLU A 123 -9.34 1.89 8.60
CA GLU A 123 -10.54 2.29 9.35
C GLU A 123 -10.45 3.74 9.85
N SER A 124 -9.25 4.25 10.12
CA SER A 124 -9.03 5.61 10.60
C SER A 124 -9.58 6.68 9.67
N LEU A 125 -9.56 6.47 8.35
CA LEU A 125 -10.17 7.41 7.39
C LEU A 125 -11.71 7.44 7.50
N LYS A 126 -12.32 6.30 7.81
CA LYS A 126 -13.75 6.22 8.12
C LYS A 126 -14.06 6.88 9.46
N SER A 127 -13.20 6.73 10.47
CA SER A 127 -13.36 7.47 11.73
C SER A 127 -13.26 8.99 11.54
N ILE A 128 -12.46 9.48 10.60
CA ILE A 128 -12.47 10.91 10.22
C ILE A 128 -13.84 11.30 9.66
N TYR A 129 -14.39 10.51 8.75
CA TYR A 129 -15.75 10.74 8.24
C TYR A 129 -16.79 10.81 9.37
N GLU A 130 -16.71 9.89 10.34
CA GLU A 130 -17.62 9.87 11.50
C GLU A 130 -17.50 11.13 12.38
N GLU A 131 -16.31 11.75 12.48
CA GLU A 131 -16.18 13.05 13.16
C GLU A 131 -16.88 14.18 12.39
N PHE A 132 -16.79 14.19 11.07
CA PHE A 132 -17.52 15.14 10.23
C PHE A 132 -19.04 14.90 10.24
N ASP A 133 -19.46 13.66 10.42
CA ASP A 133 -20.88 13.31 10.49
C ASP A 133 -21.56 13.88 11.75
N LYS A 134 -20.85 13.91 12.89
CA LYS A 134 -21.35 14.49 14.14
C LYS A 134 -21.67 15.97 14.06
N ILE A 135 -21.03 16.68 13.13
CA ILE A 135 -21.25 18.11 12.91
C ILE A 135 -22.13 18.38 11.69
N ARG A 136 -22.77 17.37 11.08
CA ARG A 136 -23.53 17.52 9.82
C ARG A 136 -24.53 18.67 9.82
N ASP A 137 -25.27 18.85 10.92
CA ASP A 137 -26.33 19.87 10.99
C ASP A 137 -25.75 21.28 11.18
N ILE A 138 -24.73 21.40 12.05
CA ILE A 138 -24.15 22.68 12.50
C ILE A 138 -22.99 23.11 11.59
N LYS A 139 -22.39 22.16 10.87
CA LYS A 139 -21.20 22.26 10.01
C LYS A 139 -19.97 22.86 10.70
N LYS A 140 -19.97 22.93 12.03
CA LYS A 140 -18.89 23.53 12.83
C LYS A 140 -18.57 22.66 14.03
N PHE A 141 -17.28 22.46 14.28
CA PHE A 141 -16.82 21.76 15.47
C PHE A 141 -17.01 22.65 16.70
N LYS A 142 -17.62 22.07 17.76
CA LYS A 142 -17.81 22.75 19.04
C LYS A 142 -16.48 23.03 19.76
N ASN A 143 -15.53 22.11 19.63
CA ASN A 143 -14.16 22.25 20.11
C ASN A 143 -13.19 22.01 18.94
N PRO A 144 -12.84 23.08 18.20
CA PRO A 144 -11.95 23.03 17.04
C PRO A 144 -10.60 22.37 17.30
N GLU A 145 -9.95 22.71 18.41
CA GLU A 145 -8.61 22.19 18.74
C GLU A 145 -8.64 20.68 18.97
N LEU A 146 -9.60 20.20 19.77
CA LEU A 146 -9.76 18.78 20.03
C LEU A 146 -10.12 18.00 18.75
N ALA A 147 -10.98 18.57 17.90
CA ALA A 147 -11.33 17.98 16.62
C ALA A 147 -10.11 17.88 15.70
N ARG A 148 -9.31 18.94 15.61
CA ARG A 148 -8.08 18.99 14.82
C ARG A 148 -7.08 17.94 15.26
N ASP A 149 -6.80 17.85 16.56
CA ASP A 149 -5.83 16.88 17.09
C ASP A 149 -6.27 15.45 16.84
N LYS A 150 -7.58 15.18 16.99
CA LYS A 150 -8.17 13.88 16.70
C LYS A 150 -8.09 13.52 15.22
N ILE A 151 -8.53 14.42 14.33
CA ILE A 151 -8.49 14.21 12.88
C ILE A 151 -7.04 14.04 12.42
N SER A 152 -6.12 14.85 12.93
CA SER A 152 -4.68 14.76 12.65
C SER A 152 -4.12 13.40 13.04
N THR A 153 -4.42 12.93 14.26
CA THR A 153 -3.98 11.61 14.74
C THR A 153 -4.52 10.48 13.85
N LEU A 154 -5.81 10.51 13.52
CA LEU A 154 -6.44 9.52 12.63
C LEU A 154 -5.83 9.55 11.22
N TRP A 155 -5.57 10.75 10.70
CA TRP A 155 -4.91 10.93 9.42
C TRP A 155 -3.49 10.37 9.43
N HIS A 156 -2.71 10.63 10.48
CA HIS A 156 -1.36 10.06 10.64
C HIS A 156 -1.38 8.53 10.66
N GLN A 157 -2.32 7.92 11.39
CA GLN A 157 -2.52 6.47 11.36
C GLN A 157 -2.87 5.95 9.96
N ALA A 158 -3.77 6.63 9.25
CA ALA A 158 -4.12 6.27 7.87
C ALA A 158 -2.89 6.36 6.94
N ARG A 159 -2.17 7.48 7.02
CA ARG A 159 -0.95 7.75 6.27
C ARG A 159 0.09 6.67 6.51
N ASP A 160 0.37 6.31 7.75
CA ASP A 160 1.40 5.33 8.07
C ASP A 160 1.05 3.94 7.55
N ALA A 161 -0.21 3.52 7.70
CA ALA A 161 -0.70 2.26 7.15
C ALA A 161 -0.58 2.21 5.61
N ILE A 162 -0.92 3.29 4.91
CA ILE A 162 -0.77 3.39 3.45
C ILE A 162 0.73 3.43 3.07
N LEU A 163 1.55 4.15 3.84
CA LEU A 163 2.97 4.30 3.59
C LEU A 163 3.75 2.99 3.77
N GLU A 164 3.29 2.09 4.63
CA GLU A 164 3.84 0.74 4.78
C GLU A 164 3.69 -0.09 3.51
N GLU A 165 2.64 0.16 2.73
CA GLU A 165 2.38 -0.55 1.48
C GLU A 165 3.29 -0.12 0.33
N PHE A 166 3.86 1.08 0.37
CA PHE A 166 4.86 1.50 -0.62
C PHE A 166 6.18 0.74 -0.45
N ASP A 167 6.83 0.46 -1.59
CA ASP A 167 8.21 -0.03 -1.64
C ASP A 167 9.15 1.17 -1.51
N ARG A 168 9.37 1.64 -0.29
CA ARG A 168 10.21 2.81 0.02
C ARG A 168 11.66 2.38 0.30
N VAL A 169 12.61 3.15 -0.23
CA VAL A 169 14.04 3.01 0.09
C VAL A 169 14.33 3.84 1.34
N ILE A 170 15.16 3.30 2.24
CA ILE A 170 15.62 4.03 3.43
C ILE A 170 16.69 5.05 2.98
N PRO A 171 16.52 6.35 3.28
CA PRO A 171 17.54 7.36 2.94
C PRO A 171 18.88 7.05 3.61
N THR A 172 19.98 7.36 2.93
CA THR A 172 21.34 7.16 3.45
C THR A 172 21.76 8.24 4.46
N GLN A 173 21.13 9.40 4.41
CA GLN A 173 21.42 10.54 5.29
C GLN A 173 20.13 11.14 5.82
N TYR A 174 20.13 11.52 7.10
CA TYR A 174 19.09 12.32 7.72
C TYR A 174 19.56 13.77 7.75
N ILE A 175 18.79 14.65 7.11
CA ILE A 175 19.02 16.10 7.12
C ILE A 175 17.86 16.71 7.91
N ALA A 176 18.13 17.14 9.15
CA ALA A 176 17.18 17.92 9.92
C ALA A 176 17.27 19.40 9.51
N PRO A 177 16.18 20.17 9.55
CA PRO A 177 16.26 21.62 9.47
C PRO A 177 17.08 22.13 10.68
N GLU A 178 18.06 22.99 10.41
CA GLU A 178 18.78 23.71 11.45
C GLU A 178 17.80 24.71 12.09
N PHE A 179 17.38 24.43 13.32
CA PHE A 179 16.64 25.41 14.11
C PHE A 179 17.66 26.34 14.75
N GLU A 180 17.87 27.52 14.16
CA GLU A 180 18.58 28.61 14.84
C GLU A 180 17.78 28.96 16.11
N GLN A 181 18.35 28.62 17.28
CA GLN A 181 17.87 29.12 18.56
C GLN A 181 18.31 30.58 18.68
N ASN A 182 17.46 31.51 18.23
CA ASN A 182 17.56 32.93 18.56
C ASN A 182 16.80 33.24 19.85
#